data_AF-A0ABC7ZGX2-F1
#
_entry.id   AF-A0ABC7ZGX2-F1
#
_cell.length_a   1.000
_cell.length_b   1.000
_cell.length_c   1.000
_cell.angle_alpha   90.00
_cell.angle_beta   90.00
_cell.angle_gamma   90.00
#
_symmetry.space_group_name_H-M   'P 1'
#
loop_
_entity.id
_entity.type
_entity.pdbx_description
1 polymer ?
#
loop_
_entity_poly.entity_id
_entity_poly.type
_entity_poly.pdbx_seq_one_letter_code
_entity_poly.pdbx_strand_id
1 'polypeptide(L)'
;MNKAIASKILITLGFLFLYRVLAYIPIPGVDLAAIKAFFDSNSNNALGLFNMFSGNAVSRLSIISLGIMPYITSSIIMELLSATFPNLAKMKKERDGMQKYMQIVRYLTILITLIQAVSVSVGLRSISGGANGAIMIDMQVFMIVSAFSMLTGTMLLMWIGEQITQRGVGNGISLIIFAGIVSGIPSAISGTFNLVNTGVINILMLIGIVLIVLATIFAIIYVELAERRIPISYARKVVMQNQNKRIMNYIPIKLNLSGVIPPIFASALLVFPSTILQQATSNKTLQAIADFLSPQGYAYNILMFLLIIFFAYFYSSIVFNSKDIADNLRRNGGYIPGLRPGEGTSSFLNSVASKLTLWGSLYLALISTVPWILVKAMGVPFYFGGTAVLIVVQVAIDTMKKIEAQIYMSKYKTLSAVGF
;
A
#
# COMPACT_ATOMS: atom_id res chain seq x y z
N MET A 1 19.08 -5.77 -24.19
CA MET A 1 18.60 -5.36 -22.85
C MET A 1 19.77 -4.69 -22.13
N ASN A 2 19.63 -3.44 -21.69
CA ASN A 2 20.74 -2.70 -21.09
C ASN A 2 21.24 -3.44 -19.83
N LYS A 3 22.49 -3.93 -19.80
CA LYS A 3 23.04 -4.77 -18.71
C LYS A 3 22.82 -4.15 -17.32
N ALA A 4 22.79 -2.82 -17.25
CA ALA A 4 22.49 -2.08 -16.03
C ALA A 4 21.08 -2.35 -15.47
N ILE A 5 20.05 -2.42 -16.32
CA ILE A 5 18.65 -2.64 -15.87
C ILE A 5 18.46 -4.09 -15.42
N ALA A 6 19.02 -5.04 -16.17
CA ALA A 6 18.98 -6.46 -15.81
C ALA A 6 19.64 -6.69 -14.42
N SER A 7 20.78 -6.06 -14.16
CA SER A 7 21.44 -6.11 -12.85
C SER A 7 20.56 -5.56 -11.73
N LYS A 8 19.90 -4.40 -11.94
CA LYS A 8 18.96 -3.84 -10.93
C LYS A 8 17.76 -4.73 -10.66
N ILE A 9 17.20 -5.38 -11.68
CA ILE A 9 16.12 -6.35 -11.52
C ILE A 9 16.60 -7.55 -10.71
N LEU A 10 17.80 -8.07 -11.01
CA LEU A 10 18.38 -9.20 -10.29
C LEU A 10 18.63 -8.86 -8.81
N ILE A 11 19.13 -7.66 -8.53
CA ILE A 11 19.31 -7.15 -7.15
C ILE A 11 17.96 -7.09 -6.43
N THR A 12 16.92 -6.58 -7.11
CA THR A 12 15.57 -6.49 -6.54
C THR A 12 15.01 -7.88 -6.22
N LEU A 13 15.15 -8.84 -7.14
CA LEU A 13 14.75 -10.23 -6.92
C LEU A 13 15.55 -10.90 -5.79
N GLY A 14 16.87 -10.65 -5.70
CA GLY A 14 17.71 -11.16 -4.61
C GLY A 14 17.26 -10.65 -3.24
N PHE A 15 16.91 -9.37 -3.13
CA PHE A 15 16.36 -8.81 -1.90
C PHE A 15 14.95 -9.34 -1.57
N LEU A 16 14.09 -9.55 -2.56
CA LEU A 16 12.78 -10.18 -2.36
C LEU A 16 12.90 -11.66 -1.94
N PHE A 17 13.90 -12.36 -2.45
CA PHE A 17 14.23 -13.72 -2.01
C PHE A 17 14.68 -13.71 -0.55
N LEU A 18 15.54 -12.77 -0.15
CA LEU A 18 15.99 -12.63 1.23
C LEU A 18 14.82 -12.29 2.17
N TYR A 19 13.91 -11.40 1.78
CA TYR A 19 12.64 -11.16 2.47
C TYR A 19 11.86 -12.47 2.70
N ARG A 20 11.79 -13.33 1.68
CA ARG A 20 11.08 -14.61 1.78
C ARG A 20 11.75 -15.58 2.74
N VAL A 21 13.08 -15.68 2.70
CA VAL A 21 13.82 -16.52 3.65
C VAL A 21 13.53 -16.09 5.09
N LEU A 22 13.53 -14.79 5.36
CA LEU A 22 13.22 -14.26 6.70
C LEU A 22 11.80 -14.61 7.15
N ALA A 23 10.83 -14.65 6.24
CA ALA A 23 9.45 -15.06 6.53
C ALA A 23 9.32 -16.50 7.05
N TYR A 24 10.32 -17.35 6.80
CA TYR A 24 10.36 -18.73 7.28
C TYR A 24 11.15 -18.91 8.57
N ILE A 25 11.83 -17.87 9.08
CA ILE A 25 12.53 -17.94 10.36
C ILE A 25 11.54 -17.62 11.49
N PRO A 26 11.16 -18.59 12.33
CA PRO A 26 10.22 -18.38 13.44
C PRO A 26 10.89 -17.66 14.61
N ILE A 27 10.08 -16.99 15.44
CA ILE A 27 10.54 -16.41 16.69
C ILE A 27 10.82 -17.54 17.69
N PRO A 28 11.96 -17.50 18.42
CA PRO A 28 12.25 -18.50 19.45
C PRO A 28 11.18 -18.54 20.54
N GLY A 29 10.82 -19.76 20.98
CA GLY A 29 9.90 -19.98 22.10
C GLY A 29 8.42 -20.12 21.73
N VAL A 30 8.10 -20.31 20.45
CA VAL A 30 6.72 -20.41 19.94
C VAL A 30 6.43 -21.79 19.36
N ASP A 31 5.30 -22.38 19.74
CA ASP A 31 4.76 -23.57 19.06
C ASP A 31 3.97 -23.17 17.81
N LEU A 32 4.55 -23.47 16.65
CA LEU A 32 3.97 -23.19 15.34
C LEU A 32 2.68 -23.99 15.07
N ALA A 33 2.50 -25.17 15.68
CA ALA A 33 1.33 -26.00 15.47
C ALA A 33 0.10 -25.40 16.17
N ALA A 34 0.24 -24.96 17.42
CA ALA A 34 -0.81 -24.29 18.18
C ALA A 34 -1.25 -22.97 17.51
N ILE A 35 -0.29 -22.20 17.00
CA ILE A 35 -0.60 -20.94 16.31
C ILE A 35 -1.29 -21.19 14.97
N LYS A 36 -0.86 -22.19 14.21
CA LYS A 36 -1.53 -22.54 12.96
C LYS A 36 -2.98 -22.96 13.20
N ALA A 37 -3.24 -23.79 14.21
CA ALA A 37 -4.61 -24.18 14.58
C ALA A 37 -5.48 -22.99 15.01
N PHE A 38 -4.91 -22.02 15.73
CA PHE A 38 -5.60 -20.77 16.07
C PHE A 38 -5.92 -19.91 14.84
N PHE A 39 -4.97 -19.77 13.92
CA PHE A 39 -5.16 -19.02 12.68
C PHE A 39 -6.15 -19.69 11.73
N ASP A 40 -6.16 -21.03 11.66
CA ASP A 40 -7.15 -21.78 10.90
C ASP A 40 -8.56 -21.58 11.47
N SER A 41 -8.68 -21.43 12.80
CA SER A 41 -9.96 -21.14 13.48
C SER A 41 -10.39 -19.67 13.39
N ASN A 42 -9.44 -18.74 13.23
CA ASN A 42 -9.68 -17.28 13.23
C ASN A 42 -9.36 -16.61 11.88
N SER A 43 -9.31 -17.38 10.80
CA SER A 43 -8.95 -16.90 9.46
C SER A 43 -9.85 -15.75 8.98
N ASN A 44 -11.07 -15.68 9.50
CA ASN A 44 -12.12 -14.72 9.15
C ASN A 44 -12.00 -13.31 9.78
N ASN A 45 -11.02 -13.08 10.67
CA ASN A 45 -10.91 -11.84 11.44
C ASN A 45 -9.86 -10.85 10.87
N ALA A 46 -9.70 -9.69 11.49
CA ALA A 46 -8.72 -8.66 11.11
C ALA A 46 -7.27 -9.20 11.04
N LEU A 47 -7.00 -10.25 11.82
CA LEU A 47 -5.78 -11.06 11.79
C LEU A 47 -5.52 -11.73 10.43
N GLY A 48 -6.57 -12.13 9.70
CA GLY A 48 -6.47 -12.68 8.34
C GLY A 48 -6.00 -11.65 7.30
N LEU A 49 -6.54 -10.43 7.35
CA LEU A 49 -6.07 -9.31 6.51
C LEU A 49 -4.61 -8.98 6.79
N PHE A 50 -4.23 -8.98 8.07
CA PHE A 50 -2.85 -8.78 8.49
C PHE A 50 -1.90 -9.89 8.02
N ASN A 51 -2.35 -11.15 8.06
CA ASN A 51 -1.60 -12.29 7.56
C ASN A 51 -1.41 -12.26 6.03
N MET A 52 -2.39 -11.76 5.30
CA MET A 52 -2.31 -11.60 3.85
C MET A 52 -1.26 -10.54 3.44
N PHE A 53 -1.22 -9.40 4.12
CA PHE A 53 -0.24 -8.34 3.82
C PHE A 53 1.19 -8.69 4.25
N SER A 54 1.34 -9.54 5.27
CA SER A 54 2.64 -10.03 5.73
C SER A 54 3.13 -11.28 4.96
N GLY A 55 2.34 -11.80 4.02
CA GLY A 55 2.72 -12.93 3.18
C GLY A 55 2.83 -14.25 3.95
N ASN A 56 1.87 -14.51 4.84
CA ASN A 56 1.81 -15.66 5.76
C ASN A 56 2.85 -15.65 6.90
N ALA A 57 3.63 -14.57 7.05
CA ALA A 57 4.62 -14.47 8.13
C ALA A 57 4.00 -14.45 9.53
N VAL A 58 2.77 -13.95 9.66
CA VAL A 58 2.04 -13.90 10.94
C VAL A 58 1.55 -15.29 11.35
N SER A 59 1.01 -16.07 10.40
CA SER A 59 0.56 -17.45 10.65
C SER A 59 1.68 -18.39 11.11
N ARG A 60 2.94 -18.03 10.83
CA ARG A 60 4.15 -18.77 11.22
C ARG A 60 4.92 -18.09 12.36
N LEU A 61 4.37 -17.02 12.92
CA LEU A 61 5.01 -16.13 13.90
C LEU A 61 6.52 -15.90 13.63
N SER A 62 6.82 -15.48 12.41
CA SER A 62 8.18 -15.21 11.96
C SER A 62 8.78 -13.99 12.67
N ILE A 63 10.12 -13.86 12.65
CA ILE A 63 10.84 -12.64 13.05
C ILE A 63 10.27 -11.39 12.33
N ILE A 64 9.69 -11.56 11.14
CA ILE A 64 9.01 -10.50 10.39
C ILE A 64 7.48 -10.55 10.49
N SER A 65 6.92 -11.09 11.57
CA SER A 65 5.47 -11.21 11.79
C SER A 65 4.76 -9.87 11.64
N LEU A 66 5.33 -8.77 12.16
CA LEU A 66 4.76 -7.43 11.99
C LEU A 66 4.87 -6.88 10.55
N GLY A 67 5.71 -7.50 9.72
CA GLY A 67 5.98 -7.07 8.36
C GLY A 67 6.51 -5.63 8.30
N ILE A 68 6.09 -4.91 7.26
CA ILE A 68 6.43 -3.49 7.07
C ILE A 68 5.36 -2.55 7.68
N MET A 69 4.32 -3.10 8.32
CA MET A 69 3.17 -2.33 8.82
C MET A 69 3.54 -1.24 9.84
N PRO A 70 4.42 -1.47 10.82
CA PRO A 70 4.81 -0.41 11.77
C PRO A 70 5.43 0.81 11.10
N TYR A 71 6.17 0.57 10.00
CA TYR A 71 6.75 1.64 9.20
C TYR A 71 5.69 2.37 8.38
N ILE A 72 4.71 1.65 7.80
CA ILE A 72 3.57 2.25 7.13
C ILE A 72 2.81 3.17 8.10
N THR A 73 2.46 2.66 9.29
CA THR A 73 1.76 3.43 10.33
C THR A 73 2.56 4.66 10.74
N SER A 74 3.87 4.52 10.91
CA SER A 74 4.74 5.65 11.25
C SER A 74 4.79 6.70 10.14
N SER A 75 4.86 6.27 8.89
CA SER A 75 4.87 7.14 7.72
C SER A 75 3.55 7.89 7.58
N ILE A 76 2.42 7.22 7.84
CA ILE A 76 1.07 7.82 7.88
C ILE A 76 1.01 8.94 8.92
N ILE A 77 1.40 8.64 10.15
CA ILE A 77 1.37 9.62 11.25
C ILE A 77 2.21 10.83 10.88
N MET A 78 3.40 10.61 10.33
CA MET A 78 4.29 11.70 9.92
C MET A 78 3.76 12.48 8.70
N GLU A 79 3.02 11.86 7.79
CA GLU A 79 2.36 12.58 6.69
C GLU A 79 1.22 13.45 7.21
N LEU A 80 0.39 12.92 8.11
CA LEU A 80 -0.68 13.68 8.77
C LEU A 80 -0.12 14.85 9.58
N LEU A 81 0.91 14.62 10.40
CA LEU A 81 1.58 15.67 11.16
C LEU A 81 2.20 16.73 10.24
N SER A 82 2.76 16.33 9.10
CA SER A 82 3.31 17.30 8.14
C SER A 82 2.24 18.19 7.51
N ALA A 83 1.00 17.72 7.38
CA ALA A 83 -0.10 18.50 6.86
C ALA A 83 -0.61 19.52 7.89
N THR A 84 -0.63 19.14 9.17
CA THR A 84 -1.08 20.01 10.27
C THR A 84 -0.01 21.03 10.68
N PHE A 85 1.26 20.63 10.69
CA PHE A 85 2.36 21.47 11.17
C PHE A 85 3.23 22.00 10.01
N PRO A 86 3.23 23.33 9.73
CA PRO A 86 3.94 23.90 8.60
C PRO A 86 5.47 23.76 8.71
N ASN A 87 6.02 23.64 9.91
CA ASN A 87 7.46 23.39 10.10
C ASN A 87 7.87 22.01 9.59
N LEU A 88 7.05 20.98 9.81
CA LEU A 88 7.29 19.64 9.25
C LEU A 88 7.08 19.63 7.74
N ALA A 89 6.10 20.39 7.22
CA ALA A 89 5.90 20.56 5.78
C ALA A 89 7.12 21.20 5.09
N LYS A 90 7.70 22.24 5.70
CA LYS A 90 8.94 22.89 5.20
C LYS A 90 10.10 21.92 5.22
N MET A 91 10.28 21.17 6.31
CA MET A 91 11.32 20.16 6.44
C MET A 91 11.20 19.08 5.35
N LYS A 92 9.99 18.68 4.94
CA LYS A 92 9.77 17.74 3.83
C LYS A 92 10.17 18.33 2.45
N LYS A 93 10.12 19.65 2.27
CA LYS A 93 10.50 20.33 1.03
C LYS A 93 12.00 20.55 0.88
N GLU A 94 12.71 20.70 1.99
CA GLU A 94 14.16 20.90 2.00
C GLU A 94 14.93 19.57 1.85
N ARG A 95 16.05 19.58 1.12
CA ARG A 95 16.83 18.36 0.85
C ARG A 95 17.46 17.76 2.11
N ASP A 96 18.00 18.61 2.99
CA ASP A 96 18.53 18.18 4.29
C ASP A 96 17.40 17.88 5.30
N GLY A 97 16.31 18.62 5.21
CA GLY A 97 15.11 18.38 5.99
C GLY A 97 14.47 17.03 5.70
N MET A 98 14.48 16.57 4.46
CA MET A 98 13.94 15.26 4.07
C MET A 98 14.67 14.10 4.77
N GLN A 99 15.99 14.23 4.98
CA GLN A 99 16.75 13.22 5.73
C GLN A 99 16.33 13.18 7.20
N LYS A 100 16.16 14.35 7.83
CA LYS A 100 15.66 14.46 9.22
C LYS A 100 14.24 13.93 9.35
N TYR A 101 13.37 14.23 8.38
CA TYR A 101 12.00 13.70 8.32
C TYR A 101 12.01 12.16 8.31
N MET A 102 12.85 11.56 7.46
CA MET A 102 12.99 10.11 7.40
C MET A 102 13.59 9.51 8.69
N GLN A 103 14.51 10.20 9.37
CA GLN A 103 15.00 9.77 10.67
C GLN A 103 13.89 9.74 11.73
N ILE A 104 13.02 10.75 11.76
CA ILE A 104 11.87 10.78 12.68
C ILE A 104 10.91 9.62 12.39
N VAL A 105 10.60 9.36 11.12
CA VAL A 105 9.78 8.19 10.72
C VAL A 105 10.42 6.89 11.24
N ARG A 106 11.75 6.75 11.17
CA ARG A 106 12.47 5.57 11.68
C ARG A 106 12.37 5.43 13.19
N TYR A 107 12.58 6.50 13.95
CA TYR A 107 12.45 6.46 15.41
C TYR A 107 11.01 6.17 15.85
N LEU A 108 10.02 6.77 15.17
CA LEU A 108 8.62 6.47 15.39
C LEU A 108 8.31 4.99 15.10
N THR A 109 8.92 4.43 14.06
CA THR A 109 8.77 3.01 13.72
C THR A 109 9.27 2.11 14.84
N ILE A 110 10.44 2.38 15.43
CA ILE A 110 10.95 1.64 16.60
C ILE A 110 9.91 1.64 17.72
N LEU A 111 9.40 2.81 18.07
CA LEU A 111 8.45 2.96 19.16
C LEU A 111 7.16 2.18 18.89
N ILE A 112 6.60 2.29 17.69
CA ILE A 112 5.40 1.53 17.30
C ILE A 112 5.67 0.02 17.27
N THR A 113 6.85 -0.42 16.79
CA THR A 113 7.20 -1.85 16.79
C THR A 113 7.25 -2.43 18.18
N LEU A 114 7.82 -1.70 19.15
CA LEU A 114 7.90 -2.17 20.53
C LEU A 114 6.52 -2.34 21.13
N ILE A 115 5.65 -1.33 20.95
CA ILE A 115 4.27 -1.40 21.44
C ILE A 115 3.52 -2.57 20.79
N GLN A 116 3.59 -2.70 19.46
CA GLN A 116 2.90 -3.78 18.75
C GLN A 116 3.46 -5.16 19.09
N ALA A 117 4.77 -5.32 19.26
CA ALA A 117 5.38 -6.59 19.62
C ALA A 117 4.97 -7.04 21.03
N VAL A 118 4.87 -6.10 21.98
CA VAL A 118 4.31 -6.36 23.31
C VAL A 118 2.83 -6.75 23.19
N SER A 119 2.03 -6.00 22.42
CA SER A 119 0.61 -6.31 22.20
C SER A 119 0.39 -7.69 21.56
N VAL A 120 1.22 -8.09 20.60
CA VAL A 120 1.14 -9.42 19.99
C VAL A 120 1.54 -10.49 20.99
N SER A 121 2.61 -10.29 21.75
CA SER A 121 3.08 -11.25 22.75
C SER A 121 2.06 -11.48 23.88
N VAL A 122 1.38 -10.42 24.33
CA VAL A 122 0.28 -10.51 25.30
C VAL A 122 -0.98 -11.11 24.67
N GLY A 123 -1.30 -10.78 23.42
CA GLY A 123 -2.44 -11.36 22.70
C GLY A 123 -2.31 -12.88 22.51
N LEU A 124 -1.11 -13.38 22.25
CA LEU A 124 -0.84 -14.82 22.15
C LEU A 124 -1.10 -15.58 23.47
N ARG A 125 -0.96 -14.89 24.61
CA ARG A 125 -1.27 -15.46 25.93
C ARG A 125 -2.77 -15.69 26.12
N SER A 126 -3.63 -14.77 25.66
CA SER A 126 -5.09 -14.87 25.86
C SER A 126 -5.74 -15.88 24.91
N ILE A 127 -5.02 -16.28 23.86
CA ILE A 127 -5.50 -17.17 22.81
C ILE A 127 -5.53 -18.65 23.25
N SER A 128 -4.70 -19.03 24.22
CA SER A 128 -4.60 -20.43 24.66
C SER A 128 -5.06 -20.56 26.11
N GLY A 129 -6.21 -21.19 26.33
CA GLY A 129 -6.81 -21.43 27.65
C GLY A 129 -6.06 -22.42 28.54
N GLY A 130 -4.78 -22.17 28.83
CA GLY A 130 -3.96 -22.99 29.72
C GLY A 130 -2.63 -22.33 30.06
N ALA A 131 -2.12 -22.60 31.27
CA ALA A 131 -0.93 -21.97 31.85
C ALA A 131 0.38 -22.18 31.04
N ASN A 132 0.40 -23.11 30.08
CA ASN A 132 1.52 -23.38 29.16
C ASN A 132 1.03 -23.44 27.69
N GLY A 133 0.36 -22.40 27.23
CA GLY A 133 -0.19 -22.32 25.87
C GLY A 133 0.74 -21.62 24.88
N ALA A 134 1.12 -22.32 23.80
CA ALA A 134 1.94 -21.88 22.65
C ALA A 134 3.32 -21.25 22.93
N ILE A 135 3.63 -20.88 24.17
CA ILE A 135 4.89 -20.28 24.59
C ILE A 135 5.64 -21.32 25.43
N MET A 136 6.79 -21.77 24.94
CA MET A 136 7.58 -22.82 25.59
C MET A 136 8.56 -22.28 26.65
N ILE A 137 8.62 -20.96 26.84
CA ILE A 137 9.59 -20.24 27.68
C ILE A 137 8.82 -19.36 28.69
N ASP A 138 9.47 -18.99 29.79
CA ASP A 138 8.96 -17.97 30.71
C ASP A 138 8.51 -16.69 29.99
N MET A 139 7.35 -16.17 30.38
CA MET A 139 6.61 -15.09 29.71
C MET A 139 7.43 -13.80 29.61
N GLN A 140 8.17 -13.44 30.66
CA GLN A 140 8.99 -12.22 30.65
C GLN A 140 10.15 -12.33 29.66
N VAL A 141 10.78 -13.51 29.61
CA VAL A 141 11.86 -13.80 28.66
C VAL A 141 11.31 -13.84 27.23
N PHE A 142 10.15 -14.47 27.02
CA PHE A 142 9.49 -14.52 25.72
C PHE A 142 9.12 -13.13 25.20
N MET A 143 8.53 -12.26 26.03
CA MET A 143 8.18 -10.89 25.64
C MET A 143 9.41 -10.09 25.20
N ILE A 144 10.52 -10.19 25.92
CA ILE A 144 11.76 -9.49 25.58
C ILE A 144 12.35 -10.04 24.27
N VAL A 145 12.47 -11.37 24.17
CA VAL A 145 13.04 -12.02 22.97
C VAL A 145 12.16 -11.77 21.74
N SER A 146 10.84 -11.85 21.88
CA SER A 146 9.87 -11.54 20.82
C SER A 146 9.94 -10.08 20.40
N ALA A 147 10.00 -9.14 21.36
CA ALA A 147 10.12 -7.71 21.07
C ALA A 147 11.39 -7.37 20.28
N PHE A 148 12.55 -7.86 20.73
CA PHE A 148 13.80 -7.65 20.00
C PHE A 148 13.80 -8.37 18.64
N SER A 149 13.28 -9.59 18.56
CA SER A 149 13.20 -10.33 17.29
C SER A 149 12.32 -9.59 16.27
N MET A 150 11.11 -9.17 16.65
CA MET A 150 10.19 -8.44 15.77
C MET A 150 10.72 -7.05 15.38
N LEU A 151 11.39 -6.36 16.31
CA LEU A 151 12.02 -5.07 16.05
C LEU A 151 13.18 -5.22 15.04
N THR A 152 14.07 -6.18 15.26
CA THR A 152 15.17 -6.47 14.33
C THR A 152 14.63 -6.89 12.97
N GLY A 153 13.61 -7.74 12.92
CA GLY A 153 12.95 -8.15 11.68
C GLY A 153 12.39 -6.96 10.90
N THR A 154 11.59 -6.13 11.56
CA THR A 154 10.97 -4.95 10.94
C THR A 154 12.02 -3.95 10.43
N MET A 155 13.08 -3.72 11.21
CA MET A 155 14.17 -2.82 10.80
C MET A 155 14.97 -3.36 9.62
N LEU A 156 15.21 -4.66 9.61
CA LEU A 156 15.88 -5.31 8.49
C LEU A 156 15.00 -5.23 7.23
N LEU A 157 13.68 -5.42 7.33
CA LEU A 157 12.76 -5.21 6.20
C LEU A 157 12.79 -3.78 5.67
N MET A 158 12.81 -2.80 6.56
CA MET A 158 12.91 -1.39 6.17
C MET A 158 14.23 -1.14 5.42
N TRP A 159 15.34 -1.67 5.95
CA TRP A 159 16.64 -1.57 5.28
C TRP A 159 16.62 -2.22 3.89
N ILE A 160 16.03 -3.42 3.75
CA ILE A 160 15.85 -4.07 2.44
C ILE A 160 15.03 -3.16 1.50
N GLY A 161 13.94 -2.57 1.99
CA GLY A 161 13.09 -1.66 1.21
C GLY A 161 13.85 -0.42 0.73
N GLU A 162 14.69 0.16 1.58
CA GLU A 162 15.57 1.28 1.21
C GLU A 162 16.61 0.85 0.17
N GLN A 163 17.24 -0.32 0.33
CA GLN A 163 18.21 -0.84 -0.63
C GLN A 163 17.59 -1.13 -2.01
N ILE A 164 16.39 -1.72 -2.05
CA ILE A 164 15.66 -1.91 -3.31
C ILE A 164 15.35 -0.56 -3.97
N THR A 165 15.00 0.46 -3.18
CA THR A 165 14.70 1.80 -3.73
C THR A 165 15.94 2.49 -4.30
N GLN A 166 17.11 2.34 -3.66
CA GLN A 166 18.36 2.97 -4.11
C GLN A 166 19.05 2.21 -5.25
N ARG A 167 19.18 0.89 -5.11
CA ARG A 167 19.97 0.05 -6.03
C ARG A 167 19.12 -0.73 -7.01
N GLY A 168 17.86 -1.00 -6.66
CA GLY A 168 16.94 -1.80 -7.46
C GLY A 168 16.06 -0.97 -8.39
N VAL A 169 14.88 -1.52 -8.66
CA VAL A 169 13.84 -0.93 -9.51
C VAL A 169 12.59 -0.71 -8.67
N GLY A 170 11.88 0.40 -8.87
CA GLY A 170 10.57 0.61 -8.25
C GLY A 170 10.63 1.40 -6.94
N ASN A 171 9.70 1.11 -6.03
CA ASN A 171 9.74 1.55 -4.63
C ASN A 171 9.83 0.27 -3.79
N GLY A 172 10.90 0.12 -3.01
CA GLY A 172 11.17 -1.12 -2.29
C GLY A 172 10.12 -1.47 -1.24
N ILE A 173 9.58 -0.49 -0.53
CA ILE A 173 8.52 -0.72 0.47
C ILE A 173 7.26 -1.26 -0.23
N SER A 174 6.85 -0.65 -1.34
CA SER A 174 5.70 -1.10 -2.13
C SER A 174 5.93 -2.50 -2.72
N LEU A 175 7.15 -2.81 -3.16
CA LEU A 175 7.50 -4.13 -3.68
C LEU A 175 7.51 -5.23 -2.61
N ILE A 176 7.89 -4.90 -1.36
CA ILE A 176 7.77 -5.84 -0.23
C ILE A 176 6.30 -6.18 0.03
N ILE A 177 5.41 -5.19 0.05
CA ILE A 177 3.96 -5.42 0.21
C ILE A 177 3.41 -6.25 -0.95
N PHE A 178 3.78 -5.90 -2.19
CA PHE A 178 3.41 -6.64 -3.39
C PHE A 178 3.85 -8.10 -3.29
N ALA A 179 5.12 -8.35 -2.94
CA ALA A 179 5.65 -9.70 -2.80
C ALA A 179 4.96 -10.46 -1.66
N GLY A 180 4.59 -9.77 -0.58
CA GLY A 180 3.76 -10.25 0.53
C GLY A 180 2.44 -10.84 0.05
N ILE A 181 1.64 -10.02 -0.63
CA ILE A 181 0.31 -10.40 -1.13
C ILE A 181 0.43 -11.51 -2.19
N VAL A 182 1.33 -11.35 -3.17
CA VAL A 182 1.45 -12.26 -4.31
C VAL A 182 1.84 -13.68 -3.87
N SER A 183 2.59 -13.86 -2.78
CA SER A 183 2.89 -15.22 -2.30
C SER A 183 1.70 -15.95 -1.70
N GLY A 184 0.69 -15.23 -1.24
CA GLY A 184 -0.52 -15.82 -0.67
C GLY A 184 -1.47 -16.35 -1.76
N ILE A 185 -1.32 -15.86 -2.99
CA ILE A 185 -2.18 -16.19 -4.13
C ILE A 185 -2.13 -17.68 -4.46
N PRO A 186 -0.96 -18.34 -4.61
CA PRO A 186 -0.91 -19.78 -4.91
C PRO A 186 -1.62 -20.64 -3.86
N SER A 187 -1.42 -20.34 -2.57
CA SER A 187 -2.09 -21.07 -1.48
C SER A 187 -3.60 -20.83 -1.46
N ALA A 188 -4.07 -19.62 -1.79
CA ALA A 188 -5.49 -19.30 -1.89
C ALA A 188 -6.14 -20.04 -3.07
N ILE A 189 -5.44 -20.11 -4.22
CA ILE A 189 -5.89 -20.86 -5.39
C ILE A 189 -5.99 -22.35 -5.06
N SER A 190 -4.94 -22.96 -4.47
CA SER A 190 -4.96 -24.38 -4.11
C SER A 190 -6.03 -24.70 -3.06
N GLY A 191 -6.23 -23.81 -2.08
CA GLY A 191 -7.31 -23.95 -1.08
C GLY A 191 -8.69 -23.91 -1.73
N THR A 192 -8.88 -23.04 -2.72
CA THR A 192 -10.14 -22.95 -3.47
C THR A 192 -10.37 -24.20 -4.33
N PHE A 193 -9.34 -24.74 -4.99
CA PHE A 193 -9.45 -26.00 -5.72
C PHE A 193 -9.79 -27.18 -4.79
N ASN A 194 -9.23 -27.22 -3.58
CA ASN A 194 -9.58 -28.24 -2.59
C ASN A 194 -11.04 -28.13 -2.15
N LEU A 195 -11.57 -26.92 -1.98
CA LEU A 195 -12.99 -26.67 -1.65
C LEU A 195 -13.95 -27.09 -2.77
N VAL A 196 -13.51 -27.05 -4.03
CA VAL A 196 -14.27 -27.58 -5.17
C VAL A 196 -14.22 -29.11 -5.17
N ASN A 197 -13.05 -29.70 -4.90
CA ASN A 197 -12.90 -31.16 -4.82
C ASN A 197 -13.67 -31.79 -3.65
N THR A 198 -13.86 -31.06 -2.54
CA THR A 198 -14.70 -31.51 -1.41
C THR A 198 -16.19 -31.28 -1.63
N GLY A 199 -16.60 -30.72 -2.77
CA GLY A 199 -18.01 -30.50 -3.12
C GLY A 199 -18.68 -29.34 -2.39
N VAL A 200 -17.94 -28.56 -1.60
CA VAL A 200 -18.47 -27.39 -0.88
C VAL A 200 -18.76 -26.23 -1.86
N ILE A 201 -18.02 -26.16 -2.96
CA ILE A 201 -18.17 -25.13 -4.00
C ILE A 201 -18.47 -25.78 -5.36
N ASN A 202 -19.50 -25.31 -6.04
CA ASN A 202 -19.84 -25.74 -7.39
C ASN A 202 -18.84 -25.14 -8.41
N ILE A 203 -18.48 -25.89 -9.45
CA ILE A 203 -17.55 -25.44 -10.51
C ILE A 203 -18.01 -24.13 -11.18
N LEU A 204 -19.33 -23.92 -11.28
CA LEU A 204 -19.92 -22.69 -11.81
C LEU A 204 -19.58 -21.45 -10.94
N MET A 205 -19.54 -21.63 -9.62
CA MET A 205 -19.20 -20.57 -8.67
C MET A 205 -17.71 -20.22 -8.75
N LEU A 206 -16.83 -21.21 -8.97
CA LEU A 206 -15.40 -20.99 -9.22
C LEU A 206 -15.19 -20.11 -10.46
N ILE A 207 -15.86 -20.43 -11.57
CA ILE A 207 -15.80 -19.65 -12.81
C ILE A 207 -16.29 -18.21 -12.56
N GLY A 208 -17.37 -18.04 -11.79
CA GLY A 208 -17.87 -16.73 -11.38
C GLY A 208 -16.84 -15.91 -10.61
N ILE A 209 -16.13 -16.52 -9.64
CA ILE A 209 -15.09 -15.85 -8.86
C ILE A 209 -13.93 -15.40 -9.76
N VAL A 210 -13.45 -16.27 -10.66
CA VAL A 210 -12.37 -15.94 -11.60
C VAL A 210 -12.77 -14.78 -12.51
N LEU A 211 -13.99 -14.78 -13.03
CA LEU A 211 -14.52 -13.68 -13.85
C LEU A 211 -14.59 -12.37 -13.06
N ILE A 212 -15.04 -12.38 -11.81
CA ILE A 212 -15.08 -11.19 -10.95
C ILE A 212 -13.67 -10.64 -10.72
N VAL A 213 -12.69 -11.52 -10.44
CA VAL A 213 -11.29 -11.10 -10.24
C VAL A 213 -10.72 -10.46 -11.51
N LEU A 214 -10.90 -11.09 -12.67
CA LEU A 214 -10.43 -10.55 -13.95
C LEU A 214 -11.13 -9.23 -14.31
N ALA A 215 -12.44 -9.14 -14.11
CA ALA A 215 -13.20 -7.91 -14.33
C ALA A 215 -12.72 -6.78 -13.41
N THR A 216 -12.43 -7.09 -12.15
CA THR A 216 -11.89 -6.12 -11.19
C THR A 216 -10.49 -5.65 -11.62
N ILE A 217 -9.59 -6.56 -12.00
CA ILE A 217 -8.25 -6.20 -12.50
C ILE A 217 -8.35 -5.33 -13.74
N PHE A 218 -9.20 -5.68 -14.71
CA PHE A 218 -9.40 -4.90 -15.92
C PHE A 218 -9.94 -3.49 -15.61
N ALA A 219 -10.95 -3.40 -14.75
CA ALA A 219 -11.48 -2.13 -14.28
C ALA A 219 -10.38 -1.27 -13.61
N ILE A 220 -9.51 -1.91 -12.82
CA ILE A 220 -8.40 -1.19 -12.17
C ILE A 220 -7.44 -0.61 -13.20
N ILE A 221 -6.98 -1.43 -14.14
CA ILE A 221 -6.02 -1.01 -15.17
C ILE A 221 -6.62 0.12 -16.04
N TYR A 222 -7.88 -0.02 -16.44
CA TYR A 222 -8.56 0.97 -17.29
C TYR A 222 -8.62 2.34 -16.61
N VAL A 223 -9.01 2.38 -15.33
CA VAL A 223 -9.16 3.63 -14.59
C VAL A 223 -7.81 4.22 -14.19
N GLU A 224 -6.82 3.40 -13.82
CA GLU A 224 -5.51 3.89 -13.40
C GLU A 224 -4.67 4.43 -14.57
N LEU A 225 -4.95 3.97 -15.80
CA LEU A 225 -4.38 4.55 -17.02
C LEU A 225 -5.16 5.78 -17.52
N ALA A 226 -6.34 6.06 -16.98
CA ALA A 226 -7.14 7.20 -17.39
C ALA A 226 -6.49 8.53 -16.94
N GLU A 227 -6.24 9.40 -17.92
CA GLU A 227 -5.70 10.74 -17.71
C GLU A 227 -6.54 11.79 -18.44
N ARG A 228 -6.78 12.91 -17.75
CA ARG A 228 -7.31 14.11 -18.37
C ARG A 228 -6.16 14.97 -18.87
N ARG A 229 -6.06 15.12 -20.18
CA ARG A 229 -5.02 15.94 -20.83
C ARG A 229 -5.46 17.40 -20.88
N ILE A 230 -4.76 18.28 -20.17
CA ILE A 230 -4.98 19.73 -20.24
C ILE A 230 -3.98 20.33 -21.21
N PRO A 231 -4.41 20.92 -22.35
CA PRO A 231 -3.49 21.47 -23.33
C PRO A 231 -2.77 22.70 -22.76
N ILE A 232 -1.46 22.76 -23.01
CA ILE A 232 -0.61 23.89 -22.68
C ILE A 232 0.11 24.37 -23.93
N SER A 233 0.27 25.68 -24.00
CA SER A 233 1.06 26.35 -25.02
C SER A 233 2.25 27.02 -24.36
N TYR A 234 3.44 26.80 -24.91
CA TYR A 234 4.62 27.57 -24.52
C TYR A 234 4.70 28.81 -25.39
N ALA A 235 4.95 29.96 -24.78
CA ALA A 235 5.32 31.18 -25.47
C ALA A 235 6.71 30.97 -26.09
N ARG A 236 6.78 30.32 -27.25
CA ARG A 236 8.02 30.28 -28.04
C ARG A 236 8.28 31.67 -28.60
N LYS A 237 9.47 32.21 -28.30
CA LYS A 237 10.19 33.13 -29.19
C LYS A 237 10.74 32.30 -30.36
N VAL A 238 9.92 31.92 -31.35
CA VAL A 238 10.47 31.49 -32.65
C VAL A 238 9.53 31.92 -33.78
N VAL A 239 10.12 32.78 -34.61
CA VAL A 239 9.78 33.20 -35.96
C VAL A 239 9.45 32.00 -36.86
N MET A 240 8.68 32.29 -37.91
CA MET A 240 8.33 31.50 -39.09
C MET A 240 9.20 30.25 -39.38
N GLN A 241 8.50 29.26 -39.96
CA GLN A 241 9.02 28.17 -40.81
C GLN A 241 8.95 26.74 -40.23
N ASN A 242 7.83 26.40 -39.58
CA ASN A 242 7.22 25.06 -39.71
C ASN A 242 5.78 25.07 -39.16
N GLN A 243 4.82 25.40 -40.01
CA GLN A 243 3.39 25.46 -39.65
C GLN A 243 2.73 24.07 -39.48
N ASN A 244 3.37 22.98 -39.91
CA ASN A 244 2.70 21.67 -40.01
C ASN A 244 2.81 20.72 -38.81
N LYS A 245 3.43 21.12 -37.68
CA LYS A 245 3.37 20.32 -36.44
C LYS A 245 3.22 21.21 -35.20
N ARG A 246 1.99 21.68 -34.94
CA ARG A 246 1.60 22.08 -33.58
C ARG A 246 1.55 20.81 -32.72
N ILE A 247 2.69 20.41 -32.16
CA ILE A 247 2.69 19.45 -31.06
C ILE A 247 2.12 20.22 -29.86
N MET A 248 0.82 20.06 -29.63
CA MET A 248 0.15 20.64 -28.48
C MET A 248 0.63 19.86 -27.26
N ASN A 249 1.46 20.50 -26.45
CA ASN A 249 1.89 19.94 -25.18
C ASN A 249 0.69 19.88 -24.24
N TYR A 250 0.69 18.94 -23.29
CA TYR A 250 -0.39 18.84 -22.31
C TYR A 250 0.15 18.46 -20.94
N ILE A 251 -0.56 18.87 -19.90
CA ILE A 251 -0.35 18.39 -18.53
C ILE A 251 -1.34 17.24 -18.30
N PRO A 252 -0.88 15.99 -18.09
CA PRO A 252 -1.75 14.90 -17.72
C PRO A 252 -2.15 15.02 -16.24
N ILE A 253 -3.45 15.11 -15.97
CA ILE A 253 -4.00 14.93 -14.63
C ILE A 253 -4.67 13.57 -14.57
N LYS A 254 -4.11 12.64 -13.80
CA LYS A 254 -4.69 11.31 -13.60
C LYS A 254 -5.99 11.38 -12.82
N LEU A 255 -6.88 10.40 -13.02
CA LEU A 255 -8.09 10.28 -12.19
C LEU A 255 -7.74 9.99 -10.72
N ASN A 256 -6.74 9.12 -10.51
CA ASN A 256 -6.21 8.78 -9.20
C ASN A 256 -4.86 9.44 -8.97
N LEU A 257 -4.87 10.63 -8.37
CA LEU A 257 -3.65 11.35 -7.98
C LEU A 257 -2.98 10.72 -6.74
N SER A 258 -3.78 10.01 -5.92
CA SER A 258 -3.36 9.47 -4.62
C SER A 258 -2.77 8.06 -4.69
N GLY A 259 -2.92 7.38 -5.83
CA GLY A 259 -2.50 5.99 -6.00
C GLY A 259 -3.22 5.05 -5.02
N VAL A 260 -2.47 4.14 -4.40
CA VAL A 260 -2.96 3.07 -3.51
C VAL A 260 -2.95 3.48 -2.03
N ILE A 261 -2.32 4.61 -1.73
CA ILE A 261 -2.04 5.04 -0.37
C ILE A 261 -3.34 5.18 0.44
N PRO A 262 -4.45 5.77 -0.07
CA PRO A 262 -5.67 5.92 0.71
C PRO A 262 -6.31 4.59 1.15
N PRO A 263 -6.50 3.58 0.28
CA PRO A 263 -6.95 2.25 0.72
C PRO A 263 -6.06 1.59 1.78
N ILE A 264 -4.73 1.75 1.70
CA ILE A 264 -3.81 1.25 2.72
C ILE A 264 -4.05 1.97 4.05
N PHE A 265 -4.21 3.29 4.03
CA PHE A 265 -4.38 4.11 5.23
C PHE A 265 -5.70 3.80 5.93
N ALA A 266 -6.80 3.69 5.18
CA ALA A 266 -8.09 3.31 5.72
C ALA A 266 -8.03 1.91 6.37
N SER A 267 -7.37 0.95 5.70
CA SER A 267 -7.22 -0.41 6.22
C SER A 267 -6.37 -0.45 7.49
N ALA A 268 -5.23 0.24 7.51
CA ALA A 268 -4.33 0.29 8.66
C ALA A 268 -4.98 0.99 9.87
N LEU A 269 -5.69 2.10 9.64
CA LEU A 269 -6.41 2.83 10.68
C LEU A 269 -7.50 1.98 11.32
N LEU A 270 -8.17 1.13 10.54
CA LEU A 270 -9.22 0.24 11.05
C LEU A 270 -8.68 -0.98 11.78
N VAL A 271 -7.58 -1.54 11.29
CA VAL A 271 -6.94 -2.71 11.91
C VAL A 271 -6.40 -2.36 13.30
N PHE A 272 -5.82 -1.18 13.49
CA PHE A 272 -5.18 -0.81 14.76
C PHE A 272 -6.12 -0.87 15.98
N PRO A 273 -7.28 -0.18 16.02
CA PRO A 273 -8.23 -0.32 17.12
C PRO A 273 -8.77 -1.74 17.25
N SER A 274 -9.04 -2.42 16.13
CA SER A 274 -9.57 -3.80 16.18
C SER A 274 -8.61 -4.77 16.89
N THR A 275 -7.30 -4.59 16.72
CA THR A 275 -6.29 -5.41 17.39
C THR A 275 -6.21 -5.16 18.90
N ILE A 276 -6.41 -3.92 19.35
CA ILE A 276 -6.41 -3.56 20.77
C ILE A 276 -7.73 -4.00 21.43
N LEU A 277 -8.86 -3.78 20.76
CA LEU A 277 -10.19 -4.11 21.25
C LEU A 277 -10.40 -5.63 21.39
N GLN A 278 -9.85 -6.44 20.48
CA GLN A 278 -9.89 -7.91 20.58
C GLN A 278 -9.17 -8.44 21.84
N GLN A 279 -8.24 -7.68 22.40
CA GLN A 279 -7.51 -8.06 23.62
C GLN A 279 -8.23 -7.62 24.90
N ALA A 280 -9.18 -6.68 24.81
CA ALA A 280 -9.94 -6.17 25.94
C ALA A 280 -11.25 -6.97 26.14
N THR A 281 -11.13 -8.28 26.34
CA THR A 281 -12.25 -9.23 26.44
C THR A 281 -13.17 -9.00 27.67
N SER A 282 -12.77 -8.21 28.66
CA SER A 282 -13.48 -8.13 29.95
C SER A 282 -14.69 -7.18 29.99
N ASN A 283 -14.85 -6.26 29.02
CA ASN A 283 -15.91 -5.24 29.05
C ASN A 283 -16.91 -5.41 27.90
N LYS A 284 -18.20 -5.60 28.23
CA LYS A 284 -19.30 -5.78 27.26
C LYS A 284 -19.44 -4.62 26.26
N THR A 285 -19.16 -3.39 26.68
CA THR A 285 -19.13 -2.21 25.80
C THR A 285 -17.95 -2.21 24.83
N LEU A 286 -16.77 -2.68 25.26
CA LEU A 286 -15.62 -2.82 24.37
C LEU A 286 -15.81 -3.97 23.37
N GLN A 287 -16.49 -5.04 23.78
CA GLN A 287 -16.84 -6.15 22.90
C GLN A 287 -17.85 -5.73 21.83
N ALA A 288 -18.87 -4.93 22.20
CA ALA A 288 -19.82 -4.36 21.22
C ALA A 288 -19.12 -3.45 20.18
N ILE A 289 -18.10 -2.68 20.60
CA ILE A 289 -17.29 -1.86 19.68
C ILE A 289 -16.38 -2.75 18.82
N ALA A 290 -15.82 -3.83 19.38
CA ALA A 290 -15.01 -4.80 18.65
C ALA A 290 -15.84 -5.52 17.57
N ASP A 291 -17.08 -5.90 17.88
CA ASP A 291 -18.00 -6.54 16.94
C ASP A 291 -18.43 -5.57 15.83
N PHE A 292 -18.62 -4.28 16.15
CA PHE A 292 -18.89 -3.23 15.17
C PHE A 292 -17.70 -2.99 14.21
N LEU A 293 -16.46 -3.10 14.73
CA LEU A 293 -15.22 -3.01 13.95
C LEU A 293 -14.76 -4.35 13.34
N SER A 294 -15.57 -5.41 13.43
CA SER A 294 -15.21 -6.70 12.85
C SER A 294 -15.22 -6.60 11.31
N PRO A 295 -14.19 -7.11 10.60
CA PRO A 295 -14.12 -7.06 9.13
C PRO A 295 -15.29 -7.76 8.41
N GLN A 296 -15.99 -8.64 9.12
CA GLN A 296 -17.18 -9.34 8.65
C GLN A 296 -18.45 -8.46 8.67
N GLY A 297 -18.48 -7.40 9.48
CA GLY A 297 -19.63 -6.52 9.63
C GLY A 297 -19.88 -5.62 8.41
N TYR A 298 -21.16 -5.38 8.09
CA TYR A 298 -21.52 -4.35 7.10
C TYR A 298 -21.09 -2.95 7.56
N ALA A 299 -21.10 -2.70 8.87
CA ALA A 299 -20.63 -1.47 9.49
C ALA A 299 -19.14 -1.19 9.17
N TYR A 300 -18.27 -2.18 9.34
CA TYR A 300 -16.84 -2.06 8.99
C TYR A 300 -16.65 -1.67 7.53
N ASN A 301 -17.43 -2.25 6.61
CA ASN A 301 -17.31 -1.99 5.18
C ASN A 301 -17.80 -0.60 4.80
N ILE A 302 -18.89 -0.12 5.41
CA ILE A 302 -19.37 1.25 5.21
C ILE A 302 -18.33 2.25 5.76
N LEU A 303 -17.78 1.96 6.94
CA LEU A 303 -16.77 2.84 7.55
C LEU A 303 -15.46 2.83 6.76
N MET A 304 -15.05 1.68 6.23
CA MET A 304 -13.93 1.55 5.30
C MET A 304 -14.17 2.33 4.01
N PHE A 305 -15.37 2.22 3.42
CA PHE A 305 -15.76 2.96 2.22
C PHE A 305 -15.64 4.48 2.43
N LEU A 306 -16.19 4.99 3.54
CA LEU A 306 -16.14 6.41 3.88
C LEU A 306 -14.70 6.88 4.17
N LEU A 307 -13.91 6.10 4.91
CA LEU A 307 -12.52 6.41 5.20
C LEU A 307 -11.67 6.44 3.92
N ILE A 308 -11.90 5.53 2.97
CA ILE A 308 -11.19 5.53 1.69
C ILE A 308 -11.48 6.83 0.92
N ILE A 309 -12.74 7.26 0.86
CA ILE A 309 -13.11 8.52 0.21
C ILE A 309 -12.43 9.70 0.90
N PHE A 310 -12.53 9.76 2.23
CA PHE A 310 -11.91 10.81 3.03
C PHE A 310 -10.40 10.90 2.80
N PHE A 311 -9.69 9.79 2.92
CA PHE A 311 -8.24 9.76 2.72
C PHE A 311 -7.84 10.03 1.27
N ALA A 312 -8.65 9.61 0.29
CA ALA A 312 -8.37 9.88 -1.11
C ALA A 312 -8.42 11.37 -1.42
N TYR A 313 -9.42 12.08 -0.88
CA TYR A 313 -9.51 13.54 -0.96
C TYR A 313 -8.39 14.24 -0.20
N PHE A 314 -8.16 13.84 1.04
CA PHE A 314 -7.16 14.42 1.90
C PHE A 314 -5.76 14.31 1.27
N TYR A 315 -5.37 13.12 0.84
CA TYR A 315 -4.06 12.89 0.23
C TYR A 315 -3.92 13.58 -1.13
N SER A 316 -4.96 13.54 -1.97
CA SER A 316 -4.96 14.23 -3.27
C SER A 316 -4.75 15.73 -3.12
N SER A 317 -5.34 16.36 -2.10
CA SER A 317 -5.18 17.79 -1.85
C SER A 317 -3.77 18.16 -1.39
N ILE A 318 -3.06 17.24 -0.73
CA ILE A 318 -1.68 17.47 -0.26
C ILE A 318 -0.68 17.32 -1.40
N VAL A 319 -0.85 16.29 -2.22
CA VAL A 319 0.08 15.99 -3.32
C VAL A 319 -0.12 16.94 -4.51
N PHE A 320 -1.36 17.27 -4.83
CA PHE A 320 -1.67 18.11 -5.98
C PHE A 320 -1.66 19.61 -5.62
N ASN A 321 -0.45 20.19 -5.57
CA ASN A 321 -0.33 21.64 -5.37
C ASN A 321 -0.52 22.40 -6.70
N SER A 322 -1.77 22.78 -6.99
CA SER A 322 -2.14 23.56 -8.18
C SER A 322 -1.37 24.87 -8.33
N LYS A 323 -1.01 25.51 -7.20
CA LYS A 323 -0.27 26.78 -7.19
C LYS A 323 1.16 26.58 -7.66
N ASP A 324 1.85 25.57 -7.14
CA ASP A 324 3.22 25.26 -7.55
C ASP A 324 3.28 24.84 -9.02
N ILE A 325 2.27 24.11 -9.52
CA ILE A 325 2.20 23.72 -10.95
C ILE A 325 1.98 24.96 -11.83
N ALA A 326 1.06 25.86 -11.45
CA ALA A 326 0.80 27.09 -12.19
C ALA A 326 2.01 28.04 -12.20
N ASP A 327 2.70 28.18 -11.08
CA ASP A 327 3.91 29.01 -10.98
C ASP A 327 5.07 28.43 -11.80
N ASN A 328 5.26 27.10 -11.80
CA ASN A 328 6.24 26.45 -12.66
C ASN A 328 5.88 26.59 -14.15
N LEU A 329 4.60 26.47 -14.50
CA LEU A 329 4.14 26.67 -15.87
C LEU A 329 4.43 28.11 -16.33
N ARG A 330 4.13 29.10 -15.48
CA ARG A 330 4.43 30.51 -15.73
C ARG A 330 5.93 30.77 -15.85
N ARG A 331 6.76 30.22 -14.97
CA ARG A 331 8.24 30.35 -15.01
C ARG A 331 8.84 29.76 -16.28
N ASN A 332 8.27 28.66 -16.77
CA ASN A 332 8.69 28.02 -18.03
C ASN A 332 8.10 28.69 -19.28
N GLY A 333 7.44 29.84 -19.16
CA GLY A 333 6.80 30.54 -20.28
C GLY A 333 5.59 29.81 -20.86
N GLY A 334 5.04 28.83 -20.16
CA GLY A 334 3.83 28.11 -20.51
C GLY A 334 2.56 28.81 -20.03
N TYR A 335 1.46 28.61 -20.75
CA TYR A 335 0.12 29.03 -20.33
C TYR A 335 -0.92 28.06 -20.87
N ILE A 336 -2.08 28.00 -20.19
CA ILE A 336 -3.25 27.27 -20.68
C ILE A 336 -4.03 28.24 -21.59
N PRO A 337 -4.32 27.88 -22.85
CA PRO A 337 -5.12 28.72 -23.75
C PRO A 337 -6.46 29.11 -23.10
N GLY A 338 -6.80 30.40 -23.12
CA GLY A 338 -8.04 30.92 -22.56
C GLY A 338 -8.02 31.27 -21.06
N LEU A 339 -6.89 31.06 -20.35
CA LEU A 339 -6.75 31.41 -18.94
C LEU A 339 -5.59 32.37 -18.71
N ARG A 340 -5.78 33.34 -17.81
CA ARG A 340 -4.72 34.24 -17.37
C ARG A 340 -3.67 33.44 -16.55
N PRO A 341 -2.36 33.58 -16.86
CA PRO A 341 -1.30 32.92 -16.09
C PRO A 341 -1.29 33.33 -14.62
N GLY A 342 -0.98 32.40 -13.72
CA GLY A 342 -0.97 32.61 -12.27
C GLY A 342 -2.25 32.09 -11.61
N GLU A 343 -2.97 32.95 -10.89
CA GLU A 343 -4.09 32.55 -10.04
C GLU A 343 -5.26 31.92 -10.81
N GLY A 344 -5.59 32.45 -11.99
CA GLY A 344 -6.62 31.87 -12.86
C GLY A 344 -6.28 30.45 -13.34
N THR A 345 -4.99 30.21 -13.61
CA THR A 345 -4.49 28.86 -13.97
C THR A 345 -4.55 27.92 -12.76
N SER A 346 -4.12 28.38 -11.58
CA SER A 346 -4.16 27.60 -10.34
C SER A 346 -5.59 27.19 -9.95
N SER A 347 -6.53 28.13 -9.99
CA SER A 347 -7.95 27.86 -9.66
C SER A 347 -8.60 26.86 -10.63
N PHE A 348 -8.28 26.96 -11.93
CA PHE A 348 -8.74 26.01 -12.92
C PHE A 348 -8.17 24.59 -12.68
N LEU A 349 -6.86 24.48 -12.46
CA LEU A 349 -6.22 23.21 -12.14
C LEU A 349 -6.80 22.58 -10.86
N ASN A 350 -7.05 23.40 -9.83
CA ASN A 350 -7.64 22.93 -8.58
C ASN A 350 -9.08 22.44 -8.77
N SER A 351 -9.88 23.18 -9.54
CA SER A 351 -11.27 22.80 -9.87
C SER A 351 -11.32 21.51 -10.67
N VAL A 352 -10.39 21.32 -11.62
CA VAL A 352 -10.29 20.10 -12.41
C VAL A 352 -9.84 18.92 -11.55
N ALA A 353 -8.81 19.10 -10.73
CA ALA A 353 -8.30 18.07 -9.83
C ALA A 353 -9.37 17.63 -8.83
N SER A 354 -10.04 18.56 -8.15
CA SER A 354 -11.11 18.25 -7.18
C SER A 354 -12.25 17.42 -7.79
N LYS A 355 -12.69 17.77 -9.00
CA LYS A 355 -13.71 16.98 -9.73
C LYS A 355 -13.21 15.60 -10.14
N LEU A 356 -11.95 15.47 -10.55
CA LEU A 356 -11.36 14.16 -10.89
C LEU A 356 -11.19 13.30 -9.64
N THR A 357 -10.74 13.88 -8.53
CA THR A 357 -10.59 13.20 -7.24
C THR A 357 -11.92 12.70 -6.71
N LEU A 358 -13.04 13.38 -6.99
CA LEU A 358 -14.39 12.89 -6.66
C LEU A 358 -14.64 11.52 -7.29
N TRP A 359 -14.45 11.41 -8.59
CA TRP A 359 -14.65 10.17 -9.32
C TRP A 359 -13.58 9.12 -8.96
N GLY A 360 -12.33 9.54 -8.78
CA GLY A 360 -11.25 8.65 -8.35
C GLY A 360 -11.47 8.05 -6.97
N SER A 361 -11.87 8.86 -5.99
CA SER A 361 -12.13 8.39 -4.61
C SER A 361 -13.32 7.44 -4.53
N LEU A 362 -14.41 7.73 -5.24
CA LEU A 362 -15.57 6.85 -5.36
C LEU A 362 -15.17 5.49 -5.96
N TYR A 363 -14.38 5.51 -7.04
CA TYR A 363 -13.86 4.30 -7.69
C TYR A 363 -12.97 3.47 -6.73
N LEU A 364 -12.05 4.11 -6.00
CA LEU A 364 -11.16 3.42 -5.05
C LEU A 364 -11.96 2.73 -3.94
N ALA A 365 -13.00 3.40 -3.44
CA ALA A 365 -13.87 2.87 -2.40
C ALA A 365 -14.71 1.70 -2.94
N LEU A 366 -15.30 1.83 -4.13
CA LEU A 366 -16.06 0.76 -4.77
C LEU A 366 -15.22 -0.50 -5.00
N ILE A 367 -14.01 -0.38 -5.55
CA ILE A 367 -13.16 -1.54 -5.82
C ILE A 367 -12.64 -2.20 -4.55
N SER A 368 -12.46 -1.44 -3.47
CA SER A 368 -12.03 -2.02 -2.20
C SER A 368 -13.16 -2.79 -1.52
N THR A 369 -14.41 -2.35 -1.66
CA THR A 369 -15.57 -2.90 -0.92
C THR A 369 -16.38 -3.91 -1.72
N VAL A 370 -16.59 -3.72 -3.03
CA VAL A 370 -17.46 -4.56 -3.86
C VAL A 370 -16.99 -6.03 -3.92
N PRO A 371 -15.70 -6.35 -4.15
CA PRO A 371 -15.26 -7.74 -4.18
C PRO A 371 -15.53 -8.46 -2.85
N TRP A 372 -15.38 -7.76 -1.73
CA TRP A 372 -15.67 -8.32 -0.41
C TRP A 372 -17.17 -8.64 -0.24
N ILE A 373 -18.06 -7.74 -0.67
CA ILE A 373 -19.52 -7.97 -0.62
C ILE A 373 -19.91 -9.17 -1.46
N LEU A 374 -19.37 -9.27 -2.68
CA LEU A 374 -19.67 -10.36 -3.62
C LEU A 374 -19.22 -11.71 -3.06
N VAL A 375 -18.00 -11.79 -2.52
CA VAL A 375 -17.48 -13.04 -1.94
C VAL A 375 -18.30 -13.45 -0.71
N LYS A 376 -18.68 -12.49 0.16
CA LYS A 376 -19.53 -12.76 1.32
C LYS A 376 -20.91 -13.26 0.90
N ALA A 377 -21.52 -12.69 -0.14
CA ALA A 377 -22.80 -13.14 -0.68
C ALA A 377 -22.74 -14.54 -1.29
N MET A 378 -21.59 -14.93 -1.85
CA MET A 378 -21.36 -16.27 -2.40
C MET A 378 -21.02 -17.32 -1.33
N GLY A 379 -20.82 -16.93 -0.07
CA GLY A 379 -20.53 -17.86 1.04
C GLY A 379 -19.17 -18.57 0.94
N VAL A 380 -18.27 -18.09 0.08
CA VAL A 380 -16.95 -18.70 -0.13
C VAL A 380 -15.92 -18.01 0.77
N PRO A 381 -15.09 -18.75 1.53
CA PRO A 381 -13.98 -18.18 2.29
C PRO A 381 -12.80 -17.80 1.37
N PHE A 382 -13.07 -17.03 0.32
CA PHE A 382 -12.07 -16.59 -0.64
C PHE A 382 -11.51 -15.23 -0.21
N TYR A 383 -10.36 -15.23 0.47
CA TYR A 383 -9.70 -14.03 0.96
C TYR A 383 -8.92 -13.27 -0.11
N PHE A 384 -9.56 -12.94 -1.23
CA PHE A 384 -9.00 -12.01 -2.21
C PHE A 384 -9.64 -10.63 -2.00
N GLY A 385 -9.10 -9.89 -1.01
CA GLY A 385 -9.61 -8.56 -0.67
C GLY A 385 -9.40 -7.56 -1.81
N GLY A 386 -10.43 -6.76 -2.13
CA GLY A 386 -10.37 -5.76 -3.21
C GLY A 386 -9.18 -4.81 -3.09
N THR A 387 -8.83 -4.41 -1.86
CA THR A 387 -7.64 -3.62 -1.55
C THR A 387 -6.33 -4.31 -1.93
N ALA A 388 -6.22 -5.63 -1.74
CA ALA A 388 -5.02 -6.39 -2.08
C ALA A 388 -4.79 -6.43 -3.59
N VAL A 389 -5.86 -6.62 -4.37
CA VAL A 389 -5.82 -6.57 -5.85
C VAL A 389 -5.34 -5.21 -6.33
N LEU A 390 -5.92 -4.15 -5.75
CA LEU A 390 -5.58 -2.77 -6.07
C LEU A 390 -4.10 -2.47 -5.77
N ILE A 391 -3.58 -2.92 -4.62
CA ILE A 391 -2.15 -2.80 -4.31
C ILE A 391 -1.29 -3.52 -5.35
N VAL A 392 -1.63 -4.75 -5.69
CA VAL A 392 -0.84 -5.57 -6.63
C VAL A 392 -0.77 -4.92 -8.01
N VAL A 393 -1.90 -4.50 -8.56
CA VAL A 393 -1.99 -3.90 -9.89
C VAL A 393 -1.24 -2.58 -9.95
N GLN A 394 -1.42 -1.70 -8.95
CA GLN A 394 -0.72 -0.41 -8.97
C GLN A 394 0.80 -0.57 -8.88
N VAL A 395 1.29 -1.42 -7.96
CA VAL A 395 2.74 -1.57 -7.77
C VAL A 395 3.36 -2.14 -9.06
N ALA A 396 2.64 -3.02 -9.76
CA ALA A 396 3.04 -3.48 -11.08
C ALA A 396 3.11 -2.34 -12.10
N ILE A 397 2.07 -1.50 -12.20
CA ILE A 397 2.03 -0.34 -13.11
C ILE A 397 3.14 0.68 -12.78
N ASP A 398 3.36 1.00 -11.51
CA ASP A 398 4.38 1.95 -11.08
C ASP A 398 5.79 1.42 -11.34
N THR A 399 6.01 0.13 -11.12
CA THR A 399 7.30 -0.52 -11.43
C THR A 399 7.55 -0.52 -12.93
N MET A 400 6.54 -0.86 -13.73
CA MET A 400 6.61 -0.81 -15.20
C MET A 400 6.94 0.61 -15.70
N LYS A 401 6.20 1.63 -15.24
CA LYS A 401 6.43 3.03 -15.62
C LYS A 401 7.83 3.52 -15.23
N LYS A 402 8.34 3.11 -14.07
CA LYS A 402 9.71 3.44 -13.63
C LYS A 402 10.78 2.76 -14.49
N ILE A 403 10.56 1.51 -14.90
CA ILE A 403 11.45 0.79 -15.83
C ILE A 403 11.47 1.51 -17.18
N GLU A 404 10.30 1.81 -17.74
CA GLU A 404 10.16 2.54 -19.00
C GLU A 404 10.89 3.88 -18.94
N ALA A 405 10.65 4.69 -17.90
CA ALA A 405 11.30 5.97 -17.71
C ALA A 405 12.84 5.84 -17.70
N GLN A 406 13.40 4.83 -17.02
CA GLN A 406 14.83 4.57 -17.03
C GLN A 406 15.36 4.16 -18.41
N ILE A 407 14.61 3.34 -19.16
CA ILE A 407 14.96 2.97 -20.53
C ILE A 407 14.99 4.20 -21.43
N TYR A 408 13.97 5.06 -21.35
CA TYR A 408 13.90 6.30 -22.13
C TYR A 408 15.06 7.25 -21.78
N MET A 409 15.34 7.47 -20.50
CA MET A 409 16.48 8.30 -20.07
C MET A 409 17.82 7.74 -20.56
N SER A 410 17.98 6.42 -20.59
CA SER A 410 19.19 5.78 -21.11
C SER A 410 19.36 6.01 -22.61
N LYS A 411 18.27 6.02 -23.39
CA LYS A 411 18.30 6.32 -24.83
C LYS A 411 18.67 7.78 -25.09
N TYR A 412 18.18 8.71 -24.26
CA TYR A 412 18.56 10.13 -24.35
C TYR A 412 20.04 10.37 -24.04
N LYS A 413 20.62 9.70 -23.03
CA LYS A 413 22.07 9.82 -22.76
C LYS A 413 22.93 9.30 -23.91
N THR A 414 22.48 8.26 -24.61
CA THR A 414 23.21 7.73 -25.78
C THR A 414 23.11 8.68 -26.98
N LEU A 415 21.93 9.25 -27.24
CA LEU A 415 21.75 10.28 -28.27
C LEU A 415 22.47 11.60 -27.96
N SER A 416 22.66 11.95 -26.69
CA SER A 416 23.45 13.12 -26.29
C SER A 416 24.96 12.89 -26.37
N ALA A 417 25.43 11.64 -26.30
CA ALA A 417 26.84 11.26 -26.42
C ALA A 417 27.27 11.11 -27.89
N VAL A 418 26.33 10.78 -28.78
CA VAL A 418 26.51 10.85 -30.24
C VAL A 418 26.03 12.24 -30.67
N GLY A 419 26.90 13.23 -30.49
CA GLY A 419 26.58 14.65 -30.65
C GLY A 419 25.91 15.01 -31.98
N PHE A 420 25.09 16.05 -31.91
CA PHE A 420 25.16 17.11 -32.91
C PHE A 420 26.27 18.08 -32.52
#